data_AF-A0AAD6P4U7-F1
#
_entry.id   AF-A0AAD6P4U7-F1
#
_cell.length_a   1.000
_cell.length_b   1.000
_cell.length_c   1.000
_cell.angle_alpha   90.00
_cell.angle_beta   90.00
_cell.angle_gamma   90.00
#
_symmetry.space_group_name_H-M   'P 1'
#
loop_
_entity.id
_entity.type
_entity.pdbx_description
1 polymer ?
#
loop_
_entity_poly.entity_id
_entity_poly.type
_entity_poly.pdbx_seq_one_letter_code
_entity_poly.pdbx_strand_id
1 'polypeptide(L)'
;MCPKLLTSDIRTDLKPVFNFLSQDLKVPENNFRRAINKCPRLLVSSARDQLKPCLFYLQRLGFEDLEALAYQDPVLLVSNVENTLIPKLKFLESIGFSRDEAVAMVLRCPALFTFSVENNFKPKFDYFAEEMKGKLKELKGFPQYFAFSLDKRIKPRHVEAVQSGVKIPLPLMLKSTDEEFGELIRLGAG
;
A
#
# COMPACT_ATOMS: atom_id res chain seq x y z
N MET A 1 10.69 12.30 -17.28
CA MET A 1 11.86 13.18 -17.02
C MET A 1 11.44 14.18 -15.95
N CYS A 2 12.21 14.40 -14.87
CA CYS A 2 11.83 15.34 -13.79
C CYS A 2 12.59 16.67 -14.00
N PRO A 3 11.95 17.75 -14.48
CA PRO A 3 12.67 18.98 -14.88
C PRO A 3 13.46 19.61 -13.73
N LYS A 4 12.96 19.52 -12.49
CA LYS A 4 13.66 20.01 -11.28
C LYS A 4 15.03 19.40 -11.07
N LEU A 5 15.23 18.14 -11.49
CA LEU A 5 16.51 17.47 -11.31
C LEU A 5 17.62 18.12 -12.14
N LEU A 6 17.27 18.65 -13.32
CA LEU A 6 18.23 19.31 -14.23
C LEU A 6 18.72 20.65 -13.68
N THR A 7 17.99 21.25 -12.73
CA THR A 7 18.32 22.52 -12.09
C THR A 7 18.76 22.36 -10.64
N SER A 8 18.91 21.13 -10.14
CA SER A 8 19.28 20.85 -8.75
C SER A 8 20.78 21.06 -8.52
N ASP A 9 21.16 21.66 -7.40
CA ASP A 9 22.55 21.78 -6.99
C ASP A 9 23.05 20.47 -6.37
N ILE A 10 24.24 20.05 -6.80
CA ILE A 10 24.83 18.77 -6.39
C ILE A 10 25.07 18.73 -4.87
N ARG A 11 25.50 19.85 -4.27
CA ARG A 11 25.91 19.91 -2.87
C ARG A 11 24.72 20.11 -1.93
N THR A 12 23.76 20.95 -2.29
CA THR A 12 22.63 21.29 -1.42
C THR A 12 21.42 20.40 -1.63
N ASP A 13 21.21 19.87 -2.84
CA ASP A 13 20.00 19.11 -3.16
C ASP A 13 20.29 17.61 -3.25
N LEU A 14 21.31 17.22 -4.02
CA LEU A 14 21.58 15.79 -4.29
C LEU A 14 22.38 15.09 -3.19
N LYS A 15 23.46 15.71 -2.70
CA LYS A 15 24.32 15.13 -1.66
C LYS A 15 23.53 14.72 -0.40
N PRO A 16 22.57 15.53 0.11
CA PRO A 16 21.76 15.10 1.25
C PRO A 16 20.92 13.85 0.98
N VAL A 17 20.45 13.64 -0.24
CA VAL A 17 19.71 12.42 -0.62
C VAL A 17 20.62 11.20 -0.57
N PHE A 18 21.84 11.28 -1.11
CA PHE A 18 22.80 10.17 -1.05
C PHE A 18 23.28 9.89 0.38
N ASN A 19 23.48 10.93 1.20
CA ASN A 19 23.75 10.76 2.62
C ASN A 19 22.58 10.05 3.33
N PHE A 20 21.34 10.39 2.99
CA PHE A 20 20.16 9.72 3.52
C PHE A 20 20.14 8.23 3.15
N LEU A 21 20.43 7.90 1.88
CA LEU A 21 20.51 6.50 1.43
C LEU A 21 21.56 5.71 2.22
N SER A 22 22.79 6.22 2.36
CA SER A 22 23.86 5.48 3.04
C SER A 22 23.75 5.49 4.56
N GLN A 23 23.46 6.65 5.17
CA GLN A 23 23.54 6.81 6.62
C GLN A 23 22.24 6.42 7.32
N ASP A 24 21.09 6.79 6.76
CA ASP A 24 19.79 6.57 7.38
C ASP A 24 19.16 5.24 6.92
N LEU A 25 19.17 4.93 5.61
CA LEU A 25 18.65 3.65 5.08
C LEU A 25 19.69 2.51 5.00
N LYS A 26 20.96 2.78 5.29
CA LYS A 26 22.05 1.77 5.22
C LYS A 26 22.23 1.15 3.83
N VAL A 27 21.87 1.87 2.77
CA VAL A 27 22.06 1.44 1.39
C VAL A 27 23.54 1.55 1.02
N PRO A 28 24.20 0.46 0.59
CA PRO A 28 25.56 0.50 0.07
C PRO A 28 25.66 1.37 -1.19
N GLU A 29 26.77 2.09 -1.38
CA GLU A 29 26.92 3.04 -2.50
C GLU A 29 26.76 2.36 -3.87
N ASN A 30 27.28 1.13 -4.02
CA ASN A 30 27.12 0.33 -5.25
C ASN A 30 25.65 0.00 -5.58
N ASN A 31 24.74 0.14 -4.61
CA ASN A 31 23.30 -0.10 -4.78
C ASN A 31 22.46 1.18 -4.92
N PHE A 32 23.06 2.38 -4.87
CA PHE A 32 22.31 3.63 -5.04
C PHE A 32 21.52 3.64 -6.35
N ARG A 33 22.15 3.21 -7.45
CA ARG A 33 21.48 3.14 -8.76
C ARG A 33 20.20 2.31 -8.70
N ARG A 34 20.20 1.19 -7.98
CA ARG A 34 19.03 0.31 -7.84
C ARG A 34 17.89 1.02 -7.09
N ALA A 35 18.19 1.65 -5.95
CA ALA A 35 17.19 2.38 -5.16
C ALA A 35 16.61 3.57 -5.95
N ILE A 36 17.48 4.36 -6.61
CA ILE A 36 17.06 5.51 -7.42
C ILE A 36 16.24 5.09 -8.64
N ASN A 37 16.61 4.02 -9.34
CA ASN A 37 15.81 3.52 -10.47
C ASN A 37 14.43 3.03 -10.02
N LYS A 38 14.32 2.47 -8.80
CA LYS A 38 13.05 2.07 -8.22
C LYS A 38 12.17 3.27 -7.87
N CYS A 39 12.75 4.35 -7.33
CA CYS A 39 12.03 5.58 -7.03
C CYS A 39 12.85 6.84 -7.37
N PRO A 40 12.78 7.33 -8.62
CA PRO A 40 13.51 8.54 -9.03
C PRO A 40 13.12 9.79 -8.23
N ARG A 41 11.92 9.79 -7.61
CA ARG A 41 11.43 10.88 -6.74
C ARG A 41 12.29 11.10 -5.49
N LEU A 42 13.12 10.12 -5.10
CA LEU A 42 14.09 10.28 -4.01
C LEU A 42 15.02 11.47 -4.27
N LEU A 43 15.50 11.64 -5.51
CA LEU A 43 16.46 12.69 -5.88
C LEU A 43 15.91 14.12 -5.81
N VAL A 44 14.58 14.27 -5.83
CA VAL A 44 13.91 15.59 -5.83
C VAL A 44 13.11 15.83 -4.55
N SER A 45 13.26 14.96 -3.55
CA SER A 45 12.62 15.08 -2.25
C SER A 45 13.61 15.64 -1.23
N SER A 46 13.17 16.60 -0.41
CA SER A 46 14.02 17.15 0.66
C SER A 46 14.41 16.05 1.64
N ALA A 47 15.70 15.81 1.82
CA ALA A 47 16.17 14.85 2.81
C ALA A 47 15.74 15.25 4.23
N ARG A 48 15.77 16.56 4.53
CA ARG A 48 15.44 17.14 5.85
C ARG A 48 13.94 17.15 6.13
N ASP A 49 13.15 17.61 5.17
CA ASP A 49 11.74 17.95 5.42
C ASP A 49 10.76 16.87 4.94
N GLN A 50 11.25 15.89 4.17
CA GLN A 50 10.42 14.84 3.59
C GLN A 50 10.96 13.44 3.92
N LEU A 51 12.18 13.10 3.49
CA LEU A 51 12.69 11.71 3.60
C LEU A 51 12.91 11.28 5.06
N LYS A 52 13.65 12.06 5.85
CA LYS A 52 13.93 11.74 7.26
C LYS A 52 12.67 11.72 8.13
N PRO A 53 11.81 12.75 8.12
CA PRO A 53 10.57 12.72 8.91
C PRO A 53 9.67 11.55 8.53
N CYS A 54 9.60 11.20 7.24
CA CYS A 54 8.84 10.04 6.80
C CYS A 54 9.43 8.72 7.29
N LEU A 55 10.75 8.53 7.19
CA LEU A 55 11.42 7.35 7.74
C LEU A 55 11.15 7.20 9.24
N PHE A 56 11.31 8.27 10.04
CA PHE A 56 11.03 8.22 11.47
C PHE A 56 9.57 7.89 11.77
N TYR A 57 8.63 8.44 10.99
CA TYR A 57 7.22 8.10 11.13
C TYR A 57 6.94 6.64 10.83
N LEU A 58 7.49 6.09 9.74
CA LEU A 58 7.35 4.69 9.37
C LEU A 58 7.97 3.76 10.44
N GLN A 59 9.16 4.10 10.95
CA GLN A 59 9.78 3.35 12.05
C GLN A 59 8.90 3.35 13.32
N ARG A 60 8.27 4.48 13.66
CA ARG A 60 7.31 4.55 14.78
C ARG A 60 6.06 3.72 14.57
N LEU A 61 5.70 3.40 13.33
CA LEU A 61 4.63 2.45 13.02
C LEU A 61 5.09 0.99 13.04
N GLY A 62 6.39 0.72 13.16
CA GLY A 62 6.98 -0.63 13.17
C GLY A 62 7.59 -1.08 11.84
N PHE A 63 7.85 -0.18 10.88
CA PHE A 63 8.62 -0.50 9.68
C PHE A 63 10.12 -0.54 10.01
N GLU A 64 10.63 -1.75 10.26
CA GLU A 64 12.03 -1.96 10.66
C GLU A 64 12.93 -2.41 9.50
N ASP A 65 12.35 -3.01 8.44
CA ASP A 65 13.09 -3.47 7.27
C ASP A 65 13.46 -2.31 6.34
N LEU A 66 14.66 -1.75 6.57
CA LEU A 66 15.22 -0.68 5.75
C LEU A 66 15.52 -1.12 4.31
N GLU A 67 15.82 -2.40 4.10
CA GLU A 67 16.06 -2.94 2.76
C GLU A 67 14.76 -2.94 1.94
N ALA A 68 13.65 -3.38 2.54
CA ALA A 68 12.33 -3.29 1.94
C ALA A 68 11.94 -1.84 1.65
N LEU A 69 12.18 -0.91 2.57
CA LEU A 69 11.92 0.52 2.34
C LEU A 69 12.80 1.10 1.21
N ALA A 70 14.03 0.64 1.05
CA ALA A 70 14.93 1.13 0.01
C ALA A 70 14.60 0.57 -1.39
N TYR A 71 14.19 -0.71 -1.48
CA TYR A 71 14.13 -1.42 -2.78
C TYR A 71 12.74 -1.95 -3.16
N GLN A 72 11.84 -2.17 -2.20
CA GLN A 72 10.49 -2.67 -2.45
C GLN A 72 9.48 -1.52 -2.45
N ASP A 73 9.48 -0.74 -1.36
CA ASP A 73 8.51 0.32 -1.08
C ASP A 73 9.09 1.75 -0.92
N PRO A 74 10.09 2.19 -1.72
CA PRO A 74 10.67 3.53 -1.56
C PRO A 74 9.70 4.68 -1.83
N VAL A 75 8.55 4.39 -2.44
CA VAL A 75 7.46 5.37 -2.61
C VAL A 75 6.93 5.88 -1.25
N LEU A 76 7.03 5.08 -0.19
CA LEU A 76 6.59 5.48 1.14
C LEU A 76 7.43 6.64 1.66
N LEU A 77 8.76 6.58 1.49
CA LEU A 77 9.71 7.60 1.97
C LEU A 77 9.50 8.97 1.33
N VAL A 78 8.97 9.02 0.11
CA VAL A 78 8.66 10.26 -0.62
C VAL A 78 7.19 10.70 -0.44
N SER A 79 6.44 10.06 0.45
CA SER A 79 5.04 10.39 0.73
C SER A 79 4.93 11.38 1.88
N ASN A 80 4.07 12.40 1.72
CA ASN A 80 3.85 13.37 2.78
C ASN A 80 3.16 12.70 3.98
N VAL A 81 3.76 12.80 5.17
CA VAL A 81 3.24 12.12 6.37
C VAL A 81 1.83 12.63 6.72
N GLU A 82 1.66 13.95 6.80
CA GLU A 82 0.42 14.58 7.25
C GLU A 82 -0.72 14.51 6.24
N ASN A 83 -0.38 14.63 4.96
CA ASN A 83 -1.35 14.73 3.87
C ASN A 83 -1.55 13.40 3.13
N THR A 84 -0.74 12.37 3.38
CA THR A 84 -0.85 11.07 2.70
C THR A 84 -0.90 9.90 3.65
N LEU A 85 0.07 9.73 4.55
CA LEU A 85 0.13 8.52 5.39
C LEU A 85 -0.89 8.56 6.54
N ILE A 86 -0.94 9.65 7.30
CA ILE A 86 -1.88 9.83 8.42
C ILE A 86 -3.35 9.73 7.95
N PRO A 87 -3.79 10.38 6.85
CA PRO A 87 -5.17 10.28 6.40
C PRO A 87 -5.60 8.85 6.05
N LYS A 88 -4.68 8.01 5.57
CA LYS A 88 -4.97 6.60 5.25
C LYS A 88 -5.20 5.76 6.49
N LEU A 89 -4.42 5.99 7.55
CA LEU A 89 -4.66 5.35 8.85
C LEU A 89 -5.96 5.88 9.48
N LYS A 90 -6.18 7.20 9.46
CA LYS A 90 -7.43 7.80 9.96
C LYS A 90 -8.67 7.26 9.24
N PHE A 91 -8.57 6.99 7.94
CA PHE A 91 -9.66 6.34 7.22
C PHE A 91 -9.93 4.93 7.76
N LEU A 92 -8.90 4.09 7.90
CA LEU A 92 -9.06 2.75 8.49
C LEU A 92 -9.66 2.82 9.90
N GLU A 93 -9.25 3.79 10.70
CA GLU A 93 -9.83 4.03 12.03
C GLU A 93 -11.32 4.43 11.93
N SER A 94 -11.66 5.32 10.99
CA SER A 94 -13.04 5.80 10.80
C SER A 94 -14.04 4.73 10.37
N ILE A 95 -13.57 3.66 9.71
CA ILE A 95 -14.40 2.52 9.31
C ILE A 95 -14.49 1.43 10.39
N GLY A 96 -13.91 1.68 11.57
CA GLY A 96 -14.09 0.85 12.77
C GLY A 96 -12.90 0.01 13.18
N PHE A 97 -11.72 0.17 12.57
CA PHE A 97 -10.49 -0.44 13.09
C PHE A 97 -9.92 0.35 14.26
N SER A 98 -9.35 -0.32 15.25
CA SER A 98 -8.48 0.35 16.21
C SER A 98 -7.19 0.81 15.54
N ARG A 99 -6.49 1.75 16.18
CA ARG A 99 -5.17 2.24 15.69
C ARG A 99 -4.20 1.08 15.47
N ASP A 100 -4.08 0.17 16.43
CA ASP A 100 -3.16 -0.96 16.36
C ASP A 100 -3.52 -1.92 15.23
N GLU A 101 -4.82 -2.14 14.98
CA GLU A 101 -5.26 -2.95 13.84
C GLU A 101 -4.95 -2.29 12.50
N ALA A 102 -5.20 -0.98 12.37
CA ALA A 102 -4.86 -0.23 11.17
C ALA A 102 -3.34 -0.27 10.91
N VAL A 103 -2.51 -0.12 11.95
CA VAL A 103 -1.05 -0.24 11.87
C VAL A 103 -0.65 -1.67 11.46
N ALA A 104 -1.20 -2.70 12.09
CA ALA A 104 -0.93 -4.10 11.73
C ALA A 104 -1.37 -4.45 10.30
N MET A 105 -2.39 -3.78 9.76
CA MET A 105 -2.79 -3.92 8.35
C MET A 105 -1.76 -3.32 7.40
N VAL A 106 -1.30 -2.10 7.64
CA VAL A 106 -0.32 -1.44 6.75
C VAL A 106 1.08 -2.06 6.84
N LEU A 107 1.47 -2.62 7.99
CA LEU A 107 2.72 -3.38 8.11
C LEU A 107 2.71 -4.64 7.25
N ARG A 108 1.59 -5.36 7.21
CA ARG A 108 1.43 -6.56 6.37
C ARG A 108 1.16 -6.24 4.90
N CYS A 109 0.64 -5.05 4.61
CA CYS A 109 0.33 -4.61 3.25
C CYS A 109 0.69 -3.13 3.08
N PRO A 110 1.98 -2.79 2.88
CA PRO A 110 2.43 -1.41 2.76
C PRO A 110 1.80 -0.67 1.56
N ALA A 111 1.40 -1.41 0.52
CA ALA A 111 0.68 -0.89 -0.63
C ALA A 111 -0.60 -0.10 -0.28
N LEU A 112 -1.21 -0.36 0.88
CA LEU A 112 -2.33 0.44 1.39
C LEU A 112 -1.99 1.94 1.45
N PHE A 113 -0.74 2.29 1.77
CA PHE A 113 -0.28 3.68 1.77
C PHE A 113 -0.12 4.30 0.38
N THR A 114 -0.36 3.56 -0.71
CA THR A 114 -0.28 4.07 -2.08
C THR A 114 -1.66 4.35 -2.68
N PHE A 115 -2.72 3.74 -2.15
CA PHE A 115 -4.08 3.90 -2.67
C PHE A 115 -4.75 5.20 -2.22
N SER A 116 -5.66 5.73 -3.04
CA SER A 116 -6.48 6.90 -2.71
C SER A 116 -7.56 6.55 -1.69
N VAL A 117 -7.83 7.42 -0.73
CA VAL A 117 -8.97 7.23 0.18
C VAL A 117 -10.28 7.34 -0.59
N GLU A 118 -10.47 8.44 -1.31
CA GLU A 118 -11.73 8.74 -2.02
C GLU A 118 -11.97 7.83 -3.22
N ASN A 119 -10.92 7.56 -4.01
CA ASN A 119 -11.08 6.83 -5.28
C ASN A 119 -10.81 5.33 -5.16
N ASN A 120 -10.40 4.83 -3.99
CA ASN A 120 -10.09 3.41 -3.82
C ASN A 120 -10.64 2.84 -2.51
N PHE A 121 -10.30 3.41 -1.35
CA PHE A 121 -10.74 2.82 -0.08
C PHE A 121 -12.26 2.94 0.14
N LYS A 122 -12.82 4.15 0.04
CA LYS A 122 -14.26 4.40 0.22
C LYS A 122 -15.13 3.50 -0.67
N PRO A 123 -15.04 3.56 -2.01
CA PRO A 123 -15.96 2.80 -2.86
C PRO A 123 -15.84 1.28 -2.68
N LYS A 124 -14.64 0.77 -2.33
CA LYS A 124 -14.45 -0.65 -2.05
C LYS A 124 -15.00 -1.04 -0.68
N PHE A 125 -14.81 -0.18 0.33
CA PHE A 125 -15.37 -0.41 1.65
C PHE A 125 -16.90 -0.34 1.63
N ASP A 126 -17.47 0.65 0.95
CA ASP A 126 -18.92 0.82 0.82
C ASP A 126 -19.54 -0.42 0.17
N TYR A 127 -18.97 -0.90 -0.95
CA TYR A 127 -19.41 -2.17 -1.56
C TYR A 127 -19.27 -3.37 -0.62
N PHE A 128 -18.15 -3.47 0.11
CA PHE A 128 -17.92 -4.55 1.06
C PHE A 128 -18.96 -4.55 2.20
N ALA A 129 -19.27 -3.39 2.75
CA ALA A 129 -20.17 -3.24 3.89
C ALA A 129 -21.64 -3.35 3.46
N GLU A 130 -22.02 -2.68 2.37
CA GLU A 130 -23.41 -2.51 1.95
C GLU A 130 -23.88 -3.66 1.05
N GLU A 131 -23.07 -4.12 0.10
CA GLU A 131 -23.48 -5.13 -0.87
C GLU A 131 -23.06 -6.53 -0.43
N MET A 132 -21.80 -6.69 -0.02
CA MET A 132 -21.29 -8.02 0.41
C MET A 132 -21.69 -8.36 1.85
N LYS A 133 -22.20 -7.39 2.63
CA LYS A 133 -22.50 -7.52 4.07
C LYS A 133 -21.33 -8.13 4.86
N GLY A 134 -20.10 -7.78 4.46
CA GLY A 134 -18.88 -8.37 4.99
C GLY A 134 -18.53 -7.86 6.39
N LYS A 135 -17.74 -8.65 7.13
CA LYS A 135 -17.31 -8.30 8.49
C LYS A 135 -15.91 -7.69 8.48
N LEU A 136 -15.67 -6.67 9.30
CA LEU A 136 -14.34 -6.01 9.40
C LEU A 136 -13.17 -6.97 9.63
N LYS A 137 -13.41 -8.06 10.38
CA LYS A 137 -12.40 -9.11 10.60
C LYS A 137 -11.86 -9.73 9.31
N GLU A 138 -12.66 -9.76 8.24
CA GLU A 138 -12.27 -10.31 6.95
C GLU A 138 -11.32 -9.36 6.22
N LEU A 139 -11.59 -8.04 6.25
CA LEU A 139 -10.66 -7.02 5.75
C LEU A 139 -9.38 -6.95 6.57
N LYS A 140 -9.47 -7.10 7.91
CA LYS A 140 -8.30 -7.23 8.78
C LYS A 140 -7.48 -8.46 8.41
N GLY A 141 -8.12 -9.60 8.16
CA GLY A 141 -7.46 -10.83 7.73
C GLY A 141 -6.84 -10.72 6.33
N PHE A 142 -7.44 -9.89 5.47
CA PHE A 142 -7.07 -9.76 4.05
C PHE A 142 -7.05 -8.30 3.56
N PRO A 143 -6.06 -7.49 3.99
CA PRO A 143 -6.00 -6.08 3.60
C PRO A 143 -5.79 -5.88 2.09
N GLN A 144 -5.25 -6.89 1.40
CA GLN A 144 -5.09 -6.90 -0.05
C GLN A 144 -6.40 -6.78 -0.81
N TYR A 145 -7.57 -6.95 -0.16
CA TYR A 145 -8.86 -6.61 -0.72
C TYR A 145 -8.84 -5.25 -1.44
N PHE A 146 -8.23 -4.23 -0.82
CA PHE A 146 -8.15 -2.88 -1.38
C PHE A 146 -7.23 -2.75 -2.60
N ALA A 147 -6.44 -3.77 -2.92
CA ALA A 147 -5.58 -3.81 -4.10
C ALA A 147 -6.30 -4.35 -5.35
N PHE A 148 -7.38 -5.11 -5.20
CA PHE A 148 -8.13 -5.66 -6.34
C PHE A 148 -9.07 -4.62 -6.96
N SER A 149 -9.24 -4.66 -8.28
CA SER A 149 -10.20 -3.79 -8.97
C SER A 149 -11.61 -4.06 -8.47
N LEU A 150 -12.33 -2.98 -8.11
CA LEU A 150 -13.72 -3.09 -7.68
C LEU A 150 -14.58 -3.66 -8.81
N ASP A 151 -14.53 -3.04 -9.99
CA ASP A 151 -15.43 -3.38 -11.09
C ASP A 151 -14.96 -4.58 -11.92
N LYS A 152 -13.64 -4.85 -11.99
CA LYS A 152 -13.11 -5.94 -12.80
C LYS A 152 -12.86 -7.24 -12.04
N ARG A 153 -12.81 -7.22 -10.70
CA ARG A 153 -12.47 -8.41 -9.90
C ARG A 153 -13.42 -8.64 -8.74
N ILE A 154 -13.66 -7.63 -7.90
CA ILE A 154 -14.46 -7.79 -6.68
C ILE A 154 -15.94 -8.01 -7.03
N LYS A 155 -16.57 -7.07 -7.75
CA LYS A 155 -18.00 -7.14 -8.08
C LYS A 155 -18.36 -8.38 -8.90
N PRO A 156 -17.68 -8.70 -10.02
CA PRO A 156 -18.08 -9.84 -10.84
C PRO A 156 -18.03 -11.16 -10.07
N ARG A 157 -16.95 -11.39 -9.30
CA ARG A 157 -16.79 -12.63 -8.54
C ARG A 157 -17.74 -12.73 -7.34
N HIS A 158 -18.04 -11.62 -6.68
CA HIS A 158 -19.05 -11.61 -5.62
C HIS A 158 -20.44 -11.97 -6.18
N VAL A 159 -20.85 -11.33 -7.28
CA VAL A 159 -22.15 -11.59 -7.93
C VAL A 159 -22.27 -13.04 -8.37
N GLU A 160 -21.23 -13.58 -9.03
CA GLU A 160 -21.22 -14.98 -9.47
C GLU A 160 -21.31 -15.95 -8.29
N ALA A 161 -20.53 -15.74 -7.22
CA ALA A 161 -20.60 -16.58 -6.02
C ALA A 161 -21.99 -16.58 -5.38
N VAL A 162 -22.64 -15.41 -5.30
CA VAL A 162 -24.02 -15.30 -4.78
C VAL A 162 -25.03 -16.00 -5.69
N GLN A 163 -24.93 -15.82 -7.01
CA GLN A 163 -25.82 -16.47 -7.98
C GLN A 163 -25.70 -17.99 -7.95
N SER A 164 -24.50 -18.51 -7.70
CA SER A 164 -24.24 -19.94 -7.54
C SER A 164 -24.51 -20.46 -6.11
N GLY A 165 -24.92 -19.60 -5.17
CA GLY A 165 -25.20 -19.99 -3.79
C GLY A 165 -23.95 -20.38 -2.97
N VAL A 166 -22.75 -20.06 -3.47
CA VAL A 166 -21.48 -20.48 -2.87
C VAL A 166 -20.91 -19.37 -1.99
N LYS A 167 -20.49 -19.73 -0.77
CA LYS A 167 -19.76 -18.81 0.10
C LYS A 167 -18.26 -19.05 0.02
N ILE A 168 -17.53 -18.10 -0.56
CA ILE A 168 -16.08 -18.18 -0.78
C ILE A 168 -15.36 -17.12 0.09
N PRO A 169 -14.34 -17.49 0.90
CA PRO A 169 -13.51 -16.51 1.61
C PRO A 169 -12.82 -15.52 0.66
N LEU A 170 -12.73 -14.24 1.05
CA LEU A 170 -12.12 -13.18 0.21
C LEU A 170 -10.76 -13.55 -0.38
N PRO A 171 -9.80 -14.15 0.37
CA PRO A 171 -8.50 -14.47 -0.19
C PRO A 171 -8.59 -15.45 -1.35
N LEU A 172 -9.39 -16.51 -1.23
CA LEU A 172 -9.60 -17.49 -2.30
C LEU A 172 -10.35 -16.84 -3.46
N MET A 173 -11.46 -16.15 -3.16
CA MET A 173 -12.28 -15.49 -4.17
C MET A 173 -11.47 -14.50 -5.03
N LEU A 174 -10.51 -13.76 -4.45
CA LEU A 174 -9.85 -12.65 -5.14
C LEU A 174 -8.44 -12.98 -5.65
N LYS A 175 -7.70 -13.91 -5.01
CA LYS A 175 -6.35 -14.28 -5.45
C LYS A 175 -6.32 -15.37 -6.52
N SER A 176 -7.34 -16.23 -6.58
CA SER A 176 -7.38 -17.32 -7.55
C SER A 176 -7.39 -16.82 -8.98
N THR A 177 -6.89 -17.62 -9.91
CA THR A 177 -7.04 -17.36 -11.35
C THR A 177 -8.52 -17.44 -11.76
N ASP A 178 -8.83 -17.09 -13.00
CA ASP A 178 -10.22 -17.18 -13.48
C ASP A 178 -10.67 -18.64 -13.61
N GLU A 179 -9.76 -19.53 -14.00
CA GLU A 179 -9.99 -20.98 -14.07
C GLU A 179 -10.26 -21.57 -12.68
N GLU A 180 -9.36 -21.31 -11.72
CA GLU A 180 -9.49 -21.77 -10.33
C GLU A 180 -10.78 -21.23 -9.68
N PHE A 181 -11.12 -19.97 -9.93
CA PHE A 181 -12.37 -19.40 -9.43
C PHE A 181 -13.58 -20.11 -10.02
N GLY A 182 -13.58 -20.40 -11.32
CA GLY A 182 -14.64 -21.18 -11.97
C GLY A 182 -14.77 -22.60 -11.42
N GLU A 183 -13.66 -23.23 -11.02
CA GLU A 183 -13.68 -24.53 -10.33
C GLU A 183 -14.31 -24.43 -8.94
N LEU A 184 -13.96 -23.41 -8.15
CA LEU A 184 -14.56 -23.17 -6.83
C LEU A 184 -16.08 -22.99 -6.91
N ILE A 185 -16.55 -22.29 -7.95
CA ILE A 185 -17.99 -22.12 -8.20
C ILE A 185 -18.65 -23.46 -8.53
N ARG A 186 -18.07 -24.26 -9.42
CA ARG A 186 -18.63 -25.58 -9.79
C ARG A 186 -18.66 -26.57 -8.61
N LEU A 187 -17.60 -26.60 -7.80
CA LEU A 187 -17.49 -27.53 -6.68
C LEU A 187 -18.36 -27.13 -5.48
N GLY A 188 -18.60 -25.84 -5.28
CA GLY A 188 -19.40 -25.34 -4.16
C GLY A 188 -20.91 -25.26 -4.43
N ALA A 189 -21.35 -25.36 -5.68
CA ALA A 189 -22.74 -25.24 -6.09
C ALA A 189 -23.53 -26.56 -6.10
N GLY A 190 -22.94 -27.65 -5.59
CA GLY A 190 -23.59 -28.96 -5.41
C GLY A 190 -23.98 -29.21 -3.95
#